data_AF-B4RHM4-F1
#
_entry.id   AF-B4RHM4-F1
#
_cell.length_a   1.000
_cell.length_b   1.000
_cell.length_c   1.000
_cell.angle_alpha   90.00
_cell.angle_beta   90.00
_cell.angle_gamma   90.00
#
_symmetry.space_group_name_H-M   'P 1'
#
loop_
_entity.id
_entity.type
_entity.pdbx_description
1 polymer ?
#
loop_
_entity_poly.entity_id
_entity_poly.type
_entity_poly.pdbx_seq_one_letter_code
_entity_poly.pdbx_strand_id
1 'polypeptide(L)'
;MAWLFGTAGADTISGGAEDDLIVGHGGADLLRGGAGNDNIDLFESPANGAFVDGEDGDDNIVATGTGTLNGGAGDDSIEIDQGQFTVDGGAGDDSIYIMGPSQALVTLGSGKDVVLPSYGERVPSVVTDFQVGDQGDSILVRGTQARPWDGASNPFALGFFRVVQRGADAVLQWDADGAAGGQANWRDVLVLQNVQASQLTAANLNGWPADGAPPAGGQYAGSEGADRYTGGKGSDLIAGWGGADTLAGNDGHDTLYGGGGGDSLHGQYGDDHLYGEAGDDVIYDPFGSNFIRGGEGDDYIDVSGNGNLGSPFNDLHGNWGQDTIIGGRGGDWVVGGQGDDMLWGGSQGDAVYGNLGNDTCYGDDGIDWVRGGQGNDSLEGWYGDDYMAGDRGNDTISGGLGADLFHTFSGAGLDRVLDFNAAEGDRVNVLAGTSYTLRQEGADTIVDMGGDDRVVLVGVQLSSLPPGWIFS
;
A
#
# COMPACT_ATOMS: atom_id res chain seq x y z
N MET A 1 -39.02 -4.84 1.96
CA MET A 1 -38.41 -6.14 1.71
C MET A 1 -39.40 -7.21 1.30
N ALA A 2 -39.87 -7.03 0.07
CA ALA A 2 -40.40 -8.02 -0.83
C ALA A 2 -39.27 -8.60 -1.71
N TRP A 3 -39.52 -9.82 -2.20
CA TRP A 3 -38.68 -10.49 -3.18
C TRP A 3 -39.56 -10.79 -4.38
N LEU A 4 -39.31 -10.10 -5.49
CA LEU A 4 -40.20 -10.05 -6.64
C LEU A 4 -39.47 -10.60 -7.87
N PHE A 5 -40.04 -11.63 -8.48
CA PHE A 5 -39.44 -12.33 -9.62
C PHE A 5 -40.36 -12.28 -10.82
N GLY A 6 -39.83 -11.80 -11.94
CA GLY A 6 -40.43 -11.86 -13.27
C GLY A 6 -40.35 -13.26 -13.87
N THR A 7 -40.94 -13.39 -15.04
CA THR A 7 -40.90 -14.57 -15.89
C THR A 7 -40.07 -14.26 -17.13
N ALA A 8 -39.88 -15.24 -18.03
CA ALA A 8 -39.29 -15.03 -19.36
C ALA A 8 -40.07 -14.06 -20.30
N GLY A 9 -41.16 -13.47 -19.79
CA GLY A 9 -42.15 -12.68 -20.53
C GLY A 9 -41.88 -11.18 -20.45
N ALA A 10 -42.87 -10.36 -20.81
CA ALA A 10 -42.82 -8.93 -20.49
C ALA A 10 -43.60 -8.72 -19.21
N ASP A 11 -42.89 -8.43 -18.13
CA ASP A 11 -43.44 -8.29 -16.80
C ASP A 11 -43.54 -6.81 -16.36
N THR A 12 -44.38 -6.55 -15.37
CA THR A 12 -44.46 -5.24 -14.71
C THR A 12 -44.40 -5.48 -13.21
N ILE A 13 -43.31 -5.04 -12.60
CA ILE A 13 -43.00 -5.30 -11.20
C ILE A 13 -42.71 -3.97 -10.52
N SER A 14 -43.20 -3.81 -9.29
CA SER A 14 -42.97 -2.63 -8.45
C SER A 14 -42.69 -3.09 -7.03
N GLY A 15 -41.57 -2.64 -6.46
CA GLY A 15 -41.13 -2.96 -5.09
C GLY A 15 -42.06 -2.34 -4.05
N GLY A 16 -42.15 -1.01 -4.04
CA GLY A 16 -43.06 -0.29 -3.18
C GLY A 16 -42.39 0.81 -2.39
N ALA A 17 -42.23 0.62 -1.08
CA ALA A 17 -41.71 1.67 -0.19
C ALA A 17 -40.67 1.17 0.83
N GLU A 18 -40.21 -0.07 0.65
CA GLU A 18 -39.22 -0.70 1.50
C GLU A 18 -38.09 -1.22 0.59
N ASP A 19 -36.91 -1.46 1.15
CA ASP A 19 -35.79 -2.06 0.42
C ASP A 19 -36.15 -3.46 -0.11
N ASP A 20 -36.19 -3.64 -1.42
CA ASP A 20 -36.72 -4.80 -2.11
C ASP A 20 -35.69 -5.44 -3.05
N LEU A 21 -35.89 -6.73 -3.36
CA LEU A 21 -35.15 -7.42 -4.42
C LEU A 21 -36.09 -7.66 -5.59
N ILE A 22 -35.75 -7.12 -6.76
CA ILE A 22 -36.53 -7.23 -7.98
C ILE A 22 -35.68 -7.92 -9.04
N VAL A 23 -36.16 -9.03 -9.58
CA VAL A 23 -35.44 -9.79 -10.62
C VAL A 23 -36.31 -9.91 -11.86
N GLY A 24 -35.90 -9.30 -12.96
CA GLY A 24 -36.47 -9.51 -14.29
C GLY A 24 -35.75 -10.63 -15.04
N HIS A 25 -36.47 -11.34 -15.91
CA HIS A 25 -35.96 -12.49 -16.64
C HIS A 25 -36.28 -12.38 -18.13
N GLY A 26 -35.36 -11.89 -18.97
CA GLY A 26 -35.64 -11.76 -20.41
C GLY A 26 -36.89 -10.89 -20.74
N GLY A 27 -37.24 -10.76 -22.03
CA GLY A 27 -38.42 -9.97 -22.42
C GLY A 27 -38.29 -8.44 -22.25
N ALA A 28 -39.40 -7.72 -22.33
CA ALA A 28 -39.45 -6.25 -22.31
C ALA A 28 -40.09 -5.79 -20.99
N ASP A 29 -39.35 -5.97 -19.90
CA ASP A 29 -39.84 -5.75 -18.55
C ASP A 29 -39.97 -4.27 -18.19
N LEU A 30 -40.90 -3.96 -17.30
CA LEU A 30 -41.04 -2.69 -16.59
C LEU A 30 -40.83 -2.95 -15.10
N LEU A 31 -39.63 -2.63 -14.60
CA LEU A 31 -39.25 -2.81 -13.20
C LEU A 31 -39.16 -1.44 -12.54
N ARG A 32 -39.76 -1.31 -11.35
CA ARG A 32 -39.75 -0.10 -10.53
C ARG A 32 -39.35 -0.43 -9.11
N GLY A 33 -38.31 0.18 -8.57
CA GLY A 33 -37.94 0.04 -7.16
C GLY A 33 -39.05 0.58 -6.27
N GLY A 34 -39.25 1.90 -6.34
CA GLY A 34 -40.21 2.62 -5.52
C GLY A 34 -39.45 3.49 -4.54
N ALA A 35 -39.89 3.54 -3.28
CA ALA A 35 -39.07 4.14 -2.23
C ALA A 35 -38.26 3.07 -1.50
N GLY A 36 -37.06 3.41 -1.05
CA GLY A 36 -36.16 2.50 -0.34
C GLY A 36 -34.93 2.18 -1.18
N ASN A 37 -33.98 1.45 -0.62
CA ASN A 37 -32.74 1.12 -1.32
C ASN A 37 -32.89 -0.28 -1.94
N ASP A 38 -33.26 -0.33 -3.21
CA ASP A 38 -33.64 -1.55 -3.91
C ASP A 38 -32.48 -2.20 -4.64
N ASN A 39 -32.57 -3.51 -4.83
CA ASN A 39 -31.67 -4.25 -5.70
C ASN A 39 -32.44 -4.79 -6.90
N ILE A 40 -32.12 -4.32 -8.09
CA ILE A 40 -32.85 -4.62 -9.32
C ILE A 40 -31.93 -5.32 -10.32
N ASP A 41 -32.18 -6.60 -10.53
CA ASP A 41 -31.38 -7.45 -11.39
C ASP A 41 -32.14 -7.83 -12.68
N LEU A 42 -31.56 -7.53 -13.83
CA LEU A 42 -32.02 -8.02 -15.14
C LEU A 42 -31.11 -9.16 -15.63
N PHE A 43 -31.51 -10.40 -15.32
CA PHE A 43 -30.78 -11.62 -15.69
C PHE A 43 -31.40 -12.35 -16.90
N GLU A 44 -30.53 -12.92 -17.74
CA GLU A 44 -30.82 -13.77 -18.92
C GLU A 44 -31.09 -13.05 -20.25
N SER A 45 -30.43 -13.58 -21.29
CA SER A 45 -30.31 -12.94 -22.60
C SER A 45 -31.38 -13.39 -23.61
N PRO A 46 -31.96 -12.47 -24.41
CA PRO A 46 -31.93 -11.02 -24.25
C PRO A 46 -33.27 -10.49 -23.73
N ALA A 47 -33.23 -9.85 -22.56
CA ALA A 47 -34.15 -8.77 -22.26
C ALA A 47 -34.00 -7.71 -23.37
N ASN A 48 -35.09 -7.41 -24.07
CA ASN A 48 -35.10 -6.52 -25.22
C ASN A 48 -36.06 -5.37 -24.97
N GLY A 49 -35.50 -4.19 -24.72
CA GLY A 49 -36.27 -2.99 -24.43
C GLY A 49 -36.87 -2.99 -23.02
N ALA A 50 -36.16 -3.54 -22.04
CA ALA A 50 -36.55 -3.40 -20.64
C ALA A 50 -36.47 -1.92 -20.21
N PHE A 51 -37.30 -1.54 -19.25
CA PHE A 51 -37.28 -0.25 -18.58
C PHE A 51 -37.16 -0.50 -17.08
N VAL A 52 -36.07 -0.02 -16.49
CA VAL A 52 -35.82 -0.07 -15.05
C VAL A 52 -35.77 1.34 -14.51
N ASP A 53 -36.42 1.55 -13.37
CA ASP A 53 -36.49 2.82 -12.66
C ASP A 53 -36.28 2.49 -11.17
N GLY A 54 -35.21 2.97 -10.55
CA GLY A 54 -35.04 2.84 -9.09
C GLY A 54 -36.10 3.64 -8.33
N GLU A 55 -36.36 4.85 -8.81
CA GLU A 55 -37.28 5.85 -8.23
C GLU A 55 -36.64 6.62 -7.06
N ASP A 56 -37.01 6.39 -5.79
CA ASP A 56 -36.47 7.12 -4.62
C ASP A 56 -35.61 6.17 -3.74
N GLY A 57 -34.35 6.49 -3.50
CA GLY A 57 -33.45 5.73 -2.64
C GLY A 57 -32.09 5.50 -3.30
N ASP A 58 -31.18 4.85 -2.58
CA ASP A 58 -29.87 4.49 -3.15
C ASP A 58 -29.98 3.07 -3.72
N ASP A 59 -30.24 2.97 -5.02
CA ASP A 59 -30.58 1.72 -5.69
C ASP A 59 -29.37 1.06 -6.33
N ASN A 60 -29.40 -0.27 -6.39
CA ASN A 60 -28.41 -1.05 -7.13
C ASN A 60 -29.08 -1.75 -8.32
N ILE A 61 -28.68 -1.38 -9.53
CA ILE A 61 -29.24 -1.90 -10.78
C ILE A 61 -28.16 -2.67 -11.53
N VAL A 62 -28.36 -3.97 -11.77
CA VAL A 62 -27.46 -4.79 -12.60
C VAL A 62 -28.20 -5.29 -13.82
N ALA A 63 -27.69 -4.99 -15.02
CA ALA A 63 -28.41 -5.26 -16.25
C ALA A 63 -27.61 -5.96 -17.35
N THR A 64 -28.28 -6.90 -18.01
CA THR A 64 -27.85 -7.53 -19.28
C THR A 64 -28.93 -7.38 -20.35
N GLY A 65 -28.53 -7.22 -21.62
CA GLY A 65 -29.45 -7.10 -22.75
C GLY A 65 -29.57 -5.70 -23.33
N THR A 66 -30.79 -5.20 -23.55
CA THR A 66 -31.01 -3.84 -24.05
C THR A 66 -32.19 -3.16 -23.38
N GLY A 67 -32.14 -1.85 -23.22
CA GLY A 67 -33.20 -1.12 -22.53
C GLY A 67 -32.85 0.29 -22.10
N THR A 68 -33.61 0.76 -21.13
CA THR A 68 -33.39 2.02 -20.39
C THR A 68 -33.25 1.70 -18.90
N LEU A 69 -32.24 2.26 -18.26
CA LEU A 69 -32.00 2.16 -16.82
C LEU A 69 -32.01 3.58 -16.27
N ASN A 70 -32.83 3.83 -15.27
CA ASN A 70 -32.86 5.08 -14.54
C ASN A 70 -32.58 4.75 -13.07
N GLY A 71 -31.61 5.44 -12.46
CA GLY A 71 -31.38 5.38 -11.01
C GLY A 71 -32.55 6.05 -10.30
N GLY A 72 -32.63 7.37 -10.42
CA GLY A 72 -33.75 8.13 -9.85
C GLY A 72 -33.25 9.22 -8.92
N ALA A 73 -33.63 9.18 -7.65
CA ALA A 73 -33.18 10.11 -6.64
C ALA A 73 -32.50 9.35 -5.50
N GLY A 74 -31.26 9.70 -5.20
CA GLY A 74 -30.39 8.97 -4.28
C GLY A 74 -29.04 8.72 -4.96
N ASP A 75 -28.11 8.12 -4.22
CA ASP A 75 -26.77 7.83 -4.76
C ASP A 75 -26.78 6.41 -5.37
N ASP A 76 -27.08 6.31 -6.66
CA ASP A 76 -27.38 5.04 -7.31
C ASP A 76 -26.14 4.32 -7.86
N SER A 77 -26.21 2.99 -7.95
CA SER A 77 -25.20 2.14 -8.56
C SER A 77 -25.79 1.36 -9.73
N ILE A 78 -25.35 1.68 -10.95
CA ILE A 78 -25.86 1.05 -12.19
C ILE A 78 -24.72 0.30 -12.90
N GLU A 79 -24.82 -1.02 -12.95
CA GLU A 79 -23.87 -1.90 -13.64
C GLU A 79 -24.47 -2.51 -14.92
N ILE A 80 -23.78 -2.31 -16.04
CA ILE A 80 -24.07 -2.97 -17.31
C ILE A 80 -23.03 -4.07 -17.53
N ASP A 81 -23.41 -5.32 -17.30
CA ASP A 81 -22.50 -6.46 -17.49
C ASP A 81 -22.32 -6.79 -18.99
N GLN A 82 -23.42 -6.85 -19.74
CA GLN A 82 -23.43 -7.15 -21.17
C GLN A 82 -24.61 -6.51 -21.89
N GLY A 83 -24.37 -5.58 -22.83
CA GLY A 83 -25.44 -5.14 -23.73
C GLY A 83 -25.38 -3.71 -24.23
N GLN A 84 -26.55 -3.16 -24.58
CA GLN A 84 -26.69 -1.78 -25.03
C GLN A 84 -27.83 -1.06 -24.30
N PHE A 85 -27.52 -0.04 -23.52
CA PHE A 85 -28.51 0.67 -22.70
C PHE A 85 -28.47 2.19 -22.91
N THR A 86 -29.63 2.82 -22.71
CA THR A 86 -29.69 4.23 -22.33
C THR A 86 -29.73 4.29 -20.81
N VAL A 87 -28.92 5.13 -20.21
CA VAL A 87 -28.80 5.26 -18.76
C VAL A 87 -29.05 6.70 -18.36
N ASP A 88 -29.81 6.90 -17.30
CA ASP A 88 -29.99 8.16 -16.58
C ASP A 88 -29.63 7.89 -15.10
N GLY A 89 -28.59 8.54 -14.58
CA GLY A 89 -28.22 8.42 -13.16
C GLY A 89 -29.34 9.01 -12.31
N GLY A 90 -29.54 10.32 -12.48
CA GLY A 90 -30.66 11.03 -11.91
C GLY A 90 -30.19 12.12 -10.96
N ALA A 91 -30.57 12.05 -9.69
CA ALA A 91 -30.21 13.04 -8.69
C ALA A 91 -29.51 12.40 -7.51
N GLY A 92 -28.25 12.74 -7.27
CA GLY A 92 -27.39 12.15 -6.27
C GLY A 92 -26.00 11.94 -6.86
N ASP A 93 -25.06 11.42 -6.08
CA ASP A 93 -23.72 11.10 -6.56
C ASP A 93 -23.72 9.65 -7.10
N ASP A 94 -24.00 9.48 -8.39
CA ASP A 94 -24.26 8.19 -9.00
C ASP A 94 -22.99 7.48 -9.48
N SER A 95 -23.04 6.14 -9.55
CA SER A 95 -21.95 5.29 -10.04
C SER A 95 -22.40 4.42 -11.21
N ILE A 96 -21.83 4.66 -12.39
CA ILE A 96 -22.15 3.94 -13.63
C ILE A 96 -20.97 3.05 -14.05
N TYR A 97 -21.17 1.73 -13.98
CA TYR A 97 -20.17 0.71 -14.32
C TYR A 97 -20.50 0.05 -15.66
N ILE A 98 -19.66 0.26 -16.67
CA ILE A 98 -19.82 -0.32 -18.00
C ILE A 98 -18.81 -1.46 -18.15
N MET A 99 -19.30 -2.69 -18.07
CA MET A 99 -18.50 -3.91 -18.07
C MET A 99 -18.65 -4.68 -19.37
N GLY A 100 -17.73 -5.62 -19.63
CA GLY A 100 -17.77 -6.42 -20.87
C GLY A 100 -17.72 -5.57 -22.15
N PRO A 101 -18.09 -6.11 -23.32
CA PRO A 101 -18.21 -5.31 -24.54
C PRO A 101 -19.59 -4.61 -24.63
N SER A 102 -19.89 -3.68 -23.71
CA SER A 102 -21.22 -3.09 -23.51
C SER A 102 -21.30 -1.60 -23.83
N GLN A 103 -22.26 -1.18 -24.63
CA GLN A 103 -22.40 0.22 -25.00
C GLN A 103 -23.47 0.94 -24.16
N ALA A 104 -23.16 2.13 -23.69
CA ALA A 104 -24.14 3.00 -23.02
C ALA A 104 -24.22 4.38 -23.66
N LEU A 105 -25.44 4.93 -23.71
CA LEU A 105 -25.68 6.36 -23.82
C LEU A 105 -26.12 6.85 -22.45
N VAL A 106 -25.28 7.62 -21.78
CA VAL A 106 -25.42 7.99 -20.36
C VAL A 106 -25.77 9.46 -20.22
N THR A 107 -26.76 9.74 -19.39
CA THR A 107 -27.02 11.04 -18.76
C THR A 107 -26.72 10.83 -17.29
N LEU A 108 -25.84 11.64 -16.71
CA LEU A 108 -25.44 11.48 -15.32
C LEU A 108 -26.43 12.18 -14.39
N GLY A 109 -26.91 13.36 -14.80
CA GLY A 109 -27.88 14.11 -14.03
C GLY A 109 -27.21 15.11 -13.08
N SER A 110 -27.63 15.13 -11.82
CA SER A 110 -27.15 16.11 -10.83
C SER A 110 -26.44 15.44 -9.67
N GLY A 111 -25.21 15.85 -9.43
CA GLY A 111 -24.39 15.36 -8.34
C GLY A 111 -22.95 15.35 -8.79
N LYS A 112 -22.13 14.52 -8.16
CA LYS A 112 -20.77 14.20 -8.58
C LYS A 112 -20.70 12.75 -8.99
N ASP A 113 -20.92 12.53 -10.27
CA ASP A 113 -21.12 11.18 -10.76
C ASP A 113 -19.80 10.51 -11.15
N VAL A 114 -19.76 9.18 -11.09
CA VAL A 114 -18.59 8.36 -11.42
C VAL A 114 -18.92 7.44 -12.59
N VAL A 115 -18.08 7.46 -13.62
CA VAL A 115 -18.19 6.53 -14.74
C VAL A 115 -16.96 5.64 -14.82
N LEU A 116 -17.16 4.32 -14.75
CA LEU A 116 -16.16 3.32 -15.11
C LEU A 116 -16.44 2.80 -16.53
N PRO A 117 -15.67 3.21 -17.54
CA PRO A 117 -15.89 2.76 -18.91
C PRO A 117 -15.27 1.38 -19.19
N SER A 118 -15.80 0.68 -20.18
CA SER A 118 -15.21 -0.56 -20.69
C SER A 118 -14.05 -0.29 -21.67
N TYR A 119 -12.99 -1.10 -21.54
CA TYR A 119 -11.83 -1.10 -22.45
C TYR A 119 -11.95 -2.10 -23.62
N GLY A 120 -13.06 -2.85 -23.71
CA GLY A 120 -13.23 -3.99 -24.63
C GLY A 120 -13.87 -3.65 -25.97
N GLU A 121 -14.47 -2.47 -26.11
CA GLU A 121 -15.33 -2.12 -27.23
C GLU A 121 -14.64 -1.64 -28.50
N ARG A 122 -15.37 -1.76 -29.62
CA ARG A 122 -15.02 -1.12 -30.89
C ARG A 122 -15.76 0.19 -31.12
N VAL A 123 -16.81 0.45 -30.35
CA VAL A 123 -17.63 1.67 -30.39
C VAL A 123 -17.75 2.17 -28.97
N PRO A 124 -17.30 3.39 -28.65
CA PRO A 124 -17.29 3.89 -27.29
C PRO A 124 -18.71 4.19 -26.79
N SER A 125 -18.86 4.12 -25.47
CA SER A 125 -20.00 4.70 -24.76
C SER A 125 -19.95 6.23 -24.80
N VAL A 126 -21.10 6.89 -24.62
CA VAL A 126 -21.23 8.35 -24.71
C VAL A 126 -21.89 8.88 -23.45
N VAL A 127 -21.26 9.86 -22.81
CA VAL A 127 -21.86 10.65 -21.72
C VAL A 127 -22.33 11.98 -22.29
N THR A 128 -23.56 12.37 -22.00
CA THR A 128 -24.23 13.48 -22.69
C THR A 128 -24.15 14.83 -21.97
N ASP A 129 -23.90 14.82 -20.66
CA ASP A 129 -24.01 15.98 -19.76
C ASP A 129 -22.86 16.10 -18.74
N PHE A 130 -21.74 15.42 -18.99
CA PHE A 130 -20.58 15.39 -18.10
C PHE A 130 -20.14 16.77 -17.61
N GLN A 131 -20.13 16.96 -16.30
CA GLN A 131 -19.75 18.18 -15.60
C GLN A 131 -18.24 18.18 -15.31
N VAL A 132 -17.55 19.25 -15.70
CA VAL A 132 -16.09 19.37 -15.51
C VAL A 132 -15.72 20.14 -14.24
N GLY A 133 -14.48 19.96 -13.78
CA GLY A 133 -13.90 20.63 -12.61
C GLY A 133 -13.97 19.80 -11.33
N ASP A 134 -13.45 20.35 -10.23
CA ASP A 134 -13.24 19.64 -8.94
C ASP A 134 -14.53 19.25 -8.21
N GLN A 135 -15.67 19.79 -8.65
CA GLN A 135 -16.99 19.47 -8.12
C GLN A 135 -17.91 18.84 -9.17
N GLY A 136 -17.35 18.51 -10.35
CA GLY A 136 -18.07 17.80 -11.39
C GLY A 136 -17.81 16.30 -11.34
N ASP A 137 -18.13 15.65 -12.45
CA ASP A 137 -18.12 14.20 -12.59
C ASP A 137 -16.71 13.67 -12.78
N SER A 138 -16.52 12.38 -12.53
CA SER A 138 -15.24 11.72 -12.60
C SER A 138 -15.28 10.46 -13.46
N ILE A 139 -14.16 10.21 -14.15
CA ILE A 139 -13.95 9.01 -14.94
C ILE A 139 -12.92 8.16 -14.23
N LEU A 140 -13.36 6.97 -13.84
CA LEU A 140 -12.52 6.02 -13.14
C LEU A 140 -11.65 5.26 -14.16
N VAL A 141 -10.39 5.68 -14.27
CA VAL A 141 -9.37 4.95 -15.03
C VAL A 141 -8.66 3.91 -14.14
N ARG A 142 -8.55 2.66 -14.61
CA ARG A 142 -7.98 1.53 -13.86
C ARG A 142 -7.10 0.63 -14.72
N GLY A 143 -6.05 0.06 -14.11
CA GLY A 143 -5.26 -1.04 -14.67
C GLY A 143 -6.03 -2.36 -14.66
N THR A 144 -5.58 -3.38 -15.40
CA THR A 144 -6.21 -4.72 -15.37
C THR A 144 -5.16 -5.81 -15.22
N GLN A 145 -5.51 -6.97 -14.65
CA GLN A 145 -4.56 -8.08 -14.44
C GLN A 145 -3.86 -8.55 -15.73
N ALA A 146 -4.48 -8.35 -16.90
CA ALA A 146 -3.89 -8.68 -18.18
C ALA A 146 -2.95 -7.60 -18.74
N ARG A 147 -2.83 -6.43 -18.08
CA ARG A 147 -2.25 -5.18 -18.60
C ARG A 147 -1.68 -4.33 -17.45
N PRO A 148 -0.45 -4.61 -16.99
CA PRO A 148 0.09 -4.05 -15.76
C PRO A 148 0.37 -2.54 -15.91
N TRP A 149 -0.41 -1.75 -15.19
CA TRP A 149 -0.07 -0.42 -14.73
C TRP A 149 0.11 -0.52 -13.22
N ASP A 150 1.16 0.10 -12.68
CA ASP A 150 1.54 0.02 -11.26
C ASP A 150 0.48 0.60 -10.31
N GLY A 151 -0.48 1.36 -10.82
CA GLY A 151 -1.55 1.99 -10.05
C GLY A 151 -1.15 3.33 -9.42
N ALA A 152 0.16 3.59 -9.31
CA ALA A 152 0.74 4.75 -8.63
C ALA A 152 1.35 5.80 -9.59
N SER A 153 1.81 5.40 -10.77
CA SER A 153 2.34 6.35 -11.75
C SER A 153 1.22 6.97 -12.59
N ASN A 154 1.38 8.22 -13.05
CA ASN A 154 0.37 8.82 -13.93
C ASN A 154 0.22 8.02 -15.25
N PRO A 155 -0.97 7.44 -15.53
CA PRO A 155 -1.14 6.56 -16.69
C PRO A 155 -1.20 7.33 -18.03
N PHE A 156 -1.44 8.64 -17.99
CA PHE A 156 -1.32 9.54 -19.15
C PHE A 156 0.14 9.78 -19.50
N ALA A 157 1.02 9.88 -18.50
CA ALA A 157 2.47 10.00 -18.70
C ALA A 157 3.07 8.72 -19.28
N LEU A 158 2.58 7.57 -18.82
CA LEU A 158 2.97 6.24 -19.30
C LEU A 158 2.38 5.91 -20.69
N GLY A 159 1.53 6.78 -21.24
CA GLY A 159 0.94 6.60 -22.56
C GLY A 159 -0.16 5.55 -22.63
N PHE A 160 -0.70 5.08 -21.50
CA PHE A 160 -1.85 4.17 -21.47
C PHE A 160 -3.15 4.90 -21.79
N PHE A 161 -3.29 6.15 -21.37
CA PHE A 161 -4.45 6.97 -21.67
C PHE A 161 -4.07 8.29 -22.32
N ARG A 162 -5.00 8.84 -23.10
CA ARG A 162 -4.99 10.25 -23.50
C ARG A 162 -6.41 10.74 -23.70
N VAL A 163 -6.62 12.04 -23.59
CA VAL A 163 -7.86 12.69 -24.03
C VAL A 163 -7.58 13.48 -25.30
N VAL A 164 -8.42 13.32 -26.31
CA VAL A 164 -8.34 14.08 -27.58
C VAL A 164 -9.63 14.85 -27.83
N GLN A 165 -9.51 16.06 -28.37
CA GLN A 165 -10.67 16.81 -28.85
C GLN A 165 -11.10 16.31 -30.22
N ARG A 166 -12.39 15.99 -30.39
CA ARG A 166 -13.00 15.63 -31.68
C ARG A 166 -14.25 16.47 -31.91
N GLY A 167 -14.11 17.55 -32.68
CA GLY A 167 -15.21 18.50 -32.86
C GLY A 167 -15.57 19.15 -31.53
N ALA A 168 -16.84 19.06 -31.13
CA ALA A 168 -17.31 19.60 -29.85
C ALA A 168 -17.02 18.68 -28.65
N ASP A 169 -16.63 17.42 -28.90
CA ASP A 169 -16.58 16.37 -27.88
C ASP A 169 -15.14 16.08 -27.43
N ALA A 170 -14.97 15.70 -26.16
CA ALA A 170 -13.74 15.14 -25.64
C ALA A 170 -13.82 13.60 -25.72
N VAL A 171 -12.74 12.95 -26.15
CA VAL A 171 -12.69 11.49 -26.30
C VAL A 171 -11.54 10.94 -25.49
N LEU A 172 -11.86 10.12 -24.48
CA LEU A 172 -10.88 9.31 -23.77
C LEU A 172 -10.46 8.14 -24.65
N GLN A 173 -9.15 8.01 -24.86
CA GLN A 173 -8.56 6.93 -25.62
C GLN A 173 -7.58 6.14 -24.77
N TRP A 174 -7.47 4.85 -25.07
CA TRP A 174 -6.60 3.92 -24.39
C TRP A 174 -5.63 3.23 -25.37
N ASP A 175 -4.43 2.93 -24.88
CA ASP A 175 -3.45 2.07 -25.52
C ASP A 175 -3.01 0.94 -24.58
N ALA A 176 -3.03 -0.30 -25.05
CA ALA A 176 -2.96 -1.48 -24.18
C ALA A 176 -1.56 -1.77 -23.62
N ASP A 177 -0.53 -1.35 -24.33
CA ASP A 177 0.89 -1.52 -24.02
C ASP A 177 1.56 -0.18 -23.65
N GLY A 178 0.79 0.90 -23.58
CA GLY A 178 1.27 2.24 -23.26
C GLY A 178 2.42 2.67 -24.18
N ALA A 179 3.28 3.56 -23.66
CA ALA A 179 4.48 4.01 -24.38
C ALA A 179 5.54 2.91 -24.56
N ALA A 180 5.44 1.78 -23.83
CA ALA A 180 6.36 0.65 -23.94
C ALA A 180 6.09 -0.19 -25.21
N GLY A 181 4.86 -0.15 -25.72
CA GLY A 181 4.49 -0.66 -27.03
C GLY A 181 5.11 0.19 -28.14
N GLY A 182 6.10 -0.35 -28.88
CA GLY A 182 6.80 0.41 -29.92
C GLY A 182 5.93 1.04 -31.04
N GLN A 183 4.62 0.74 -31.09
CA GLN A 183 3.63 1.45 -31.89
C GLN A 183 2.31 1.62 -31.13
N ALA A 184 1.86 2.88 -31.03
CA ALA A 184 0.64 3.16 -30.30
C ALA A 184 -0.63 2.66 -31.03
N ASN A 185 -1.52 1.95 -30.33
CA ASN A 185 -2.75 1.37 -30.86
C ASN A 185 -3.99 1.92 -30.17
N TRP A 186 -4.16 3.24 -30.27
CA TRP A 186 -5.24 3.99 -29.64
C TRP A 186 -6.64 3.50 -30.02
N ARG A 187 -7.47 3.28 -29.00
CA ARG A 187 -8.90 2.96 -29.13
C ARG A 187 -9.73 3.98 -28.36
N ASP A 188 -10.87 4.37 -28.92
CA ASP A 188 -11.84 5.20 -28.21
C ASP A 188 -12.49 4.36 -27.11
N VAL A 189 -12.53 4.91 -25.89
CA VAL A 189 -13.09 4.26 -24.69
C VAL A 189 -14.39 4.93 -24.29
N LEU A 190 -14.38 6.25 -24.20
CA LEU A 190 -15.52 7.04 -23.76
C LEU A 190 -15.56 8.38 -24.52
N VAL A 191 -16.75 8.80 -24.93
CA VAL A 191 -16.98 10.13 -25.53
C VAL A 191 -17.76 10.98 -24.54
N LEU A 192 -17.24 12.16 -24.23
CA LEU A 192 -17.90 13.18 -23.43
C LEU A 192 -18.47 14.24 -24.37
N GLN A 193 -19.77 14.21 -24.55
CA GLN A 193 -20.45 15.04 -25.53
C GLN A 193 -20.40 16.52 -25.11
N ASN A 194 -20.08 17.40 -26.05
CA ASN A 194 -20.00 18.85 -25.84
C ASN A 194 -19.01 19.30 -24.75
N VAL A 195 -18.07 18.44 -24.34
CA VAL A 195 -17.00 18.78 -23.38
C VAL A 195 -15.75 19.23 -24.13
N GLN A 196 -15.14 20.32 -23.69
CA GLN A 196 -13.80 20.69 -24.14
C GLN A 196 -12.74 19.92 -23.34
N ALA A 197 -11.90 19.15 -24.02
CA ALA A 197 -10.84 18.35 -23.41
C ALA A 197 -9.89 19.20 -22.54
N SER A 198 -9.67 20.47 -22.90
CA SER A 198 -8.83 21.39 -22.12
C SER A 198 -9.47 21.89 -20.82
N GLN A 199 -10.74 21.59 -20.57
CA GLN A 199 -11.44 21.92 -19.32
C GLN A 199 -11.44 20.75 -18.33
N LEU A 200 -11.03 19.56 -18.76
CA LEU A 200 -10.88 18.41 -17.87
C LEU A 200 -9.72 18.66 -16.92
N THR A 201 -10.01 18.50 -15.63
CA THR A 201 -9.03 18.60 -14.55
C THR A 201 -8.60 17.20 -14.10
N ALA A 202 -7.60 17.12 -13.22
CA ALA A 202 -7.21 15.85 -12.61
C ALA A 202 -8.39 15.21 -11.84
N ALA A 203 -9.23 16.01 -11.19
CA ALA A 203 -10.41 15.51 -10.46
C ALA A 203 -11.37 14.73 -11.39
N ASN A 204 -11.54 15.20 -12.63
CA ASN A 204 -12.40 14.52 -13.61
C ASN A 204 -11.80 13.19 -14.12
N LEU A 205 -10.52 12.94 -13.86
CA LEU A 205 -9.77 11.78 -14.35
C LEU A 205 -9.22 10.95 -13.19
N ASN A 206 -9.98 10.86 -12.10
CA ASN A 206 -9.63 10.10 -10.91
C ASN A 206 -8.27 10.54 -10.31
N GLY A 207 -8.05 11.85 -10.19
CA GLY A 207 -6.83 12.44 -9.63
C GLY A 207 -5.64 12.53 -10.58
N TRP A 208 -5.76 12.08 -11.84
CA TRP A 208 -4.65 12.07 -12.80
C TRP A 208 -4.68 13.24 -13.78
N PRO A 209 -3.65 14.10 -13.81
CA PRO A 209 -3.53 15.13 -14.84
C PRO A 209 -3.43 14.51 -16.26
N ALA A 210 -4.29 14.96 -17.17
CA ALA A 210 -4.34 14.48 -18.56
C ALA A 210 -3.07 14.77 -19.38
N ASP A 211 -2.27 15.74 -18.95
CA ASP A 211 -1.02 16.14 -19.58
C ASP A 211 0.18 15.27 -19.15
N GLY A 212 -0.04 14.31 -18.24
CA GLY A 212 0.99 13.43 -17.71
C GLY A 212 1.84 14.06 -16.60
N ALA A 213 1.50 15.25 -16.10
CA ALA A 213 2.16 15.79 -14.92
C ALA A 213 1.87 14.91 -13.69
N PRO A 214 2.77 14.84 -12.69
CA PRO A 214 2.43 14.26 -11.40
C PRO A 214 1.18 14.95 -10.81
N PRO A 215 0.28 14.21 -10.13
CA PRO A 215 -0.82 14.83 -9.42
C PRO A 215 -0.31 15.89 -8.42
N ALA A 216 -1.09 16.95 -8.22
CA ALA A 216 -0.74 17.97 -7.24
C ALA A 216 -0.97 17.41 -5.82
N GLY A 217 0.02 17.59 -4.96
CA GLY A 217 -0.11 17.29 -3.54
C GLY A 217 -0.93 18.32 -2.78
N GLY A 218 -1.65 17.85 -1.78
CA GLY A 218 -2.38 18.63 -0.80
C GLY A 218 -1.52 19.06 0.38
N GLN A 219 -2.05 20.03 1.13
CA GLN A 219 -1.48 20.47 2.41
C GLN A 219 -2.59 20.47 3.45
N TYR A 220 -2.44 19.64 4.47
CA TYR A 220 -3.43 19.38 5.50
C TYR A 220 -2.81 19.66 6.86
N ALA A 221 -3.55 20.36 7.72
CA ALA A 221 -3.14 20.67 9.07
C ALA A 221 -4.31 20.42 10.01
N GLY A 222 -4.09 19.57 11.01
CA GLY A 222 -5.01 19.27 12.09
C GLY A 222 -5.00 20.32 13.18
N SER A 223 -5.31 19.85 14.37
CA SER A 223 -5.65 20.63 15.55
C SER A 223 -4.99 20.03 16.79
N GLU A 224 -5.36 20.50 17.98
CA GLU A 224 -4.82 19.96 19.24
C GLU A 224 -5.64 18.75 19.75
N GLY A 225 -6.52 18.20 18.93
CA GLY A 225 -7.31 17.02 19.25
C GLY A 225 -7.34 16.05 18.07
N ALA A 226 -7.82 14.84 18.32
CA ALA A 226 -7.82 13.75 17.35
C ALA A 226 -8.46 14.12 16.00
N ASP A 227 -7.65 14.04 14.95
CA ASP A 227 -7.98 14.34 13.57
C ASP A 227 -7.86 13.10 12.67
N ARG A 228 -8.56 13.15 11.55
CA ARG A 228 -8.46 12.12 10.49
C ARG A 228 -8.25 12.80 9.15
N TYR A 229 -7.09 12.56 8.55
CA TYR A 229 -6.74 13.07 7.23
C TYR A 229 -6.35 11.96 6.27
N THR A 230 -6.63 12.21 4.99
CA THR A 230 -6.31 11.30 3.90
C THR A 230 -5.92 12.16 2.70
N GLY A 231 -4.71 11.94 2.21
CA GLY A 231 -4.11 12.59 1.05
C GLY A 231 -4.75 12.16 -0.28
N GLY A 232 -4.23 12.73 -1.35
CA GLY A 232 -4.65 12.48 -2.72
C GLY A 232 -3.74 11.47 -3.43
N LYS A 233 -3.32 11.81 -4.64
CA LYS A 233 -2.44 10.98 -5.48
C LYS A 233 -1.07 11.60 -5.76
N GLY A 234 -0.83 12.73 -5.13
CA GLY A 234 0.38 13.51 -5.34
C GLY A 234 0.98 13.79 -3.99
N SER A 235 2.29 14.06 -3.94
CA SER A 235 3.06 14.31 -2.73
C SER A 235 2.41 15.27 -1.72
N ASP A 236 1.69 14.72 -0.76
CA ASP A 236 0.92 15.41 0.25
C ASP A 236 1.80 15.78 1.44
N LEU A 237 1.46 16.92 2.08
CA LEU A 237 1.98 17.29 3.39
C LEU A 237 0.83 17.25 4.39
N ILE A 238 0.90 16.37 5.37
CA ILE A 238 -0.12 16.20 6.41
C ILE A 238 0.54 16.40 7.78
N ALA A 239 0.00 17.32 8.58
CA ALA A 239 0.42 17.52 9.96
C ALA A 239 -0.77 17.35 10.92
N GLY A 240 -0.70 16.39 11.83
CA GLY A 240 -1.72 16.09 12.85
C GLY A 240 -1.78 17.13 13.97
N TRP A 241 -0.59 17.52 14.46
CA TRP A 241 -0.32 18.46 15.56
C TRP A 241 -0.45 17.86 16.95
N GLY A 242 -1.66 17.69 17.49
CA GLY A 242 -1.82 17.15 18.82
C GLY A 242 -3.12 16.37 18.93
N GLY A 243 -3.19 15.43 19.87
CA GLY A 243 -4.25 14.43 19.89
C GLY A 243 -3.76 13.11 19.31
N ALA A 244 -4.66 12.14 19.23
CA ALA A 244 -4.35 10.83 18.64
C ALA A 244 -4.96 10.80 17.24
N ASP A 245 -4.12 10.99 16.24
CA ASP A 245 -4.50 11.27 14.87
C ASP A 245 -4.47 10.01 14.00
N THR A 246 -5.19 10.04 12.88
CA THR A 246 -5.09 9.02 11.83
C THR A 246 -4.81 9.69 10.50
N LEU A 247 -3.59 9.53 10.00
CA LEU A 247 -3.07 10.21 8.83
C LEU A 247 -2.74 9.19 7.74
N ALA A 248 -3.22 9.43 6.52
CA ALA A 248 -2.93 8.57 5.37
C ALA A 248 -2.45 9.42 4.17
N GLY A 249 -1.31 9.08 3.58
CA GLY A 249 -0.75 9.72 2.38
C GLY A 249 -1.48 9.33 1.09
N ASN A 250 -1.69 8.01 0.90
CA ASN A 250 -2.21 7.36 -0.32
C ASN A 250 -1.13 7.25 -1.41
N ASP A 251 -1.37 7.73 -2.63
CA ASP A 251 -0.36 7.66 -3.68
C ASP A 251 0.45 8.96 -3.65
N GLY A 252 1.76 8.88 -3.82
CA GLY A 252 2.60 10.07 -3.82
C GLY A 252 3.90 9.85 -3.05
N HIS A 253 4.74 10.87 -3.00
CA HIS A 253 5.86 10.91 -2.06
C HIS A 253 5.45 11.86 -0.94
N ASP A 254 4.85 11.32 0.10
CA ASP A 254 4.13 12.06 1.10
C ASP A 254 5.02 12.39 2.30
N THR A 255 4.60 13.40 3.06
CA THR A 255 5.23 13.75 4.32
C THR A 255 4.16 13.89 5.40
N LEU A 256 4.21 12.99 6.38
CA LEU A 256 3.25 12.92 7.48
C LEU A 256 3.96 13.23 8.80
N TYR A 257 3.39 14.15 9.57
CA TYR A 257 3.78 14.46 10.94
C TYR A 257 2.62 14.13 11.86
N GLY A 258 2.79 13.18 12.79
CA GLY A 258 1.80 12.85 13.82
C GLY A 258 1.63 14.03 14.77
N GLY A 259 2.69 14.33 15.51
CA GLY A 259 2.71 15.46 16.43
C GLY A 259 2.75 14.98 17.87
N GLY A 260 1.79 15.41 18.69
CA GLY A 260 1.72 15.01 20.08
C GLY A 260 0.53 14.11 20.38
N GLY A 261 0.76 12.87 20.77
CA GLY A 261 -0.24 11.85 21.08
C GLY A 261 0.13 10.55 20.40
N GLY A 262 -0.64 9.48 20.63
CA GLY A 262 -0.38 8.21 19.96
C GLY A 262 -1.10 8.17 18.62
N ASP A 263 -0.35 8.36 17.54
CA ASP A 263 -0.86 8.57 16.19
C ASP A 263 -0.78 7.31 15.34
N SER A 264 -1.58 7.27 14.28
CA SER A 264 -1.58 6.20 13.28
C SER A 264 -1.26 6.78 11.92
N LEU A 265 -0.07 6.48 11.39
CA LEU A 265 0.46 7.03 10.14
C LEU A 265 0.57 5.94 9.08
N HIS A 266 0.05 6.24 7.88
CA HIS A 266 0.09 5.36 6.72
C HIS A 266 0.56 6.10 5.47
N GLY A 267 1.80 5.90 5.01
CA GLY A 267 2.31 6.52 3.77
C GLY A 267 1.58 5.96 2.55
N GLN A 268 1.63 4.63 2.42
CA GLN A 268 1.07 3.82 1.34
C GLN A 268 1.99 3.78 0.12
N TYR A 269 1.61 4.35 -1.02
CA TYR A 269 2.32 4.17 -2.28
C TYR A 269 3.27 5.32 -2.58
N GLY A 270 4.55 5.06 -2.38
CA GLY A 270 5.64 5.89 -2.88
C GLY A 270 6.73 5.98 -1.84
N ASP A 271 7.80 6.72 -2.14
CA ASP A 271 8.88 6.93 -1.19
C ASP A 271 8.47 8.06 -0.23
N ASP A 272 8.09 7.70 1.00
CA ASP A 272 7.45 8.62 1.94
C ASP A 272 8.35 9.01 3.11
N HIS A 273 8.00 10.12 3.77
CA HIS A 273 8.62 10.59 5.01
C HIS A 273 7.60 10.64 6.15
N LEU A 274 7.73 9.77 7.15
CA LEU A 274 6.79 9.66 8.26
C LEU A 274 7.50 9.97 9.59
N TYR A 275 6.89 10.84 10.39
CA TYR A 275 7.39 11.27 11.70
C TYR A 275 6.25 11.11 12.72
N GLY A 276 6.39 10.18 13.66
CA GLY A 276 5.44 10.04 14.78
C GLY A 276 5.49 11.25 15.72
N GLU A 277 6.71 11.67 16.03
CA GLU A 277 7.07 12.78 16.92
C GLU A 277 6.96 12.45 18.41
N ALA A 278 5.83 12.64 19.09
CA ALA A 278 5.74 12.40 20.52
C ALA A 278 4.47 11.64 20.89
N GLY A 279 4.62 10.51 21.57
CA GLY A 279 3.57 9.58 21.93
C GLY A 279 3.92 8.18 21.41
N ASP A 280 3.10 7.19 21.77
CA ASP A 280 3.32 5.81 21.32
C ASP A 280 2.63 5.65 19.95
N ASP A 281 3.39 5.69 18.87
CA ASP A 281 2.88 5.78 17.50
C ASP A 281 2.82 4.43 16.78
N VAL A 282 1.88 4.32 15.83
CA VAL A 282 1.77 3.18 14.92
C VAL A 282 1.99 3.66 13.50
N ILE A 283 3.12 3.27 12.92
CA ILE A 283 3.55 3.68 11.58
C ILE A 283 3.59 2.45 10.66
N TYR A 284 2.76 2.46 9.62
CA TYR A 284 2.70 1.37 8.64
C TYR A 284 2.88 1.89 7.22
N ASP A 285 3.98 1.50 6.58
CA ASP A 285 4.32 2.01 5.25
C ASP A 285 5.00 0.97 4.35
N PRO A 286 4.21 0.06 3.75
CA PRO A 286 4.71 -1.18 3.15
C PRO A 286 5.30 -1.05 1.74
N PHE A 287 5.20 0.13 1.10
CA PHE A 287 5.63 0.31 -0.29
C PHE A 287 6.56 1.51 -0.42
N GLY A 288 7.44 1.49 -1.42
CA GLY A 288 8.43 2.54 -1.63
C GLY A 288 9.61 2.47 -0.66
N SER A 289 10.57 3.36 -0.87
CA SER A 289 11.79 3.51 -0.08
C SER A 289 11.60 4.61 0.95
N ASN A 290 11.30 4.22 2.19
CA ASN A 290 10.71 5.15 3.17
C ASN A 290 11.73 5.65 4.19
N PHE A 291 11.50 6.87 4.68
CA PHE A 291 12.22 7.45 5.80
C PHE A 291 11.25 7.60 6.98
N ILE A 292 11.47 6.83 8.03
CA ILE A 292 10.55 6.77 9.17
C ILE A 292 11.27 7.10 10.46
N ARG A 293 10.68 7.98 11.27
CA ARG A 293 11.10 8.31 12.62
C ARG A 293 9.91 8.12 13.56
N GLY A 294 10.05 7.24 14.56
CA GLY A 294 9.09 7.06 15.65
C GLY A 294 9.02 8.33 16.48
N GLY A 295 10.01 8.56 17.33
CA GLY A 295 10.17 9.82 18.04
C GLY A 295 10.38 9.63 19.54
N GLU A 296 9.54 10.26 20.35
CA GLU A 296 9.44 10.00 21.79
C GLU A 296 8.24 9.09 22.08
N GLY A 297 8.43 7.91 22.68
CA GLY A 297 7.32 7.00 23.00
C GLY A 297 7.67 5.58 22.58
N ASP A 298 6.89 4.60 23.03
CA ASP A 298 7.12 3.21 22.63
C ASP A 298 6.45 2.97 21.26
N ASP A 299 7.21 3.04 20.17
CA ASP A 299 6.69 3.08 18.81
C ASP A 299 6.61 1.70 18.14
N TYR A 300 5.65 1.56 17.21
CA TYR A 300 5.55 0.41 16.31
C TYR A 300 5.71 0.85 14.86
N ILE A 301 6.80 0.41 14.21
CA ILE A 301 7.12 0.71 12.81
C ILE A 301 7.13 -0.59 12.01
N ASP A 302 6.32 -0.66 10.95
CA ASP A 302 6.22 -1.84 10.10
C ASP A 302 6.14 -1.45 8.62
N VAL A 303 7.19 -1.79 7.88
CA VAL A 303 7.25 -1.61 6.42
C VAL A 303 7.16 -2.96 5.69
N SER A 304 6.68 -4.01 6.36
CA SER A 304 6.52 -5.34 5.76
C SER A 304 5.34 -5.36 4.78
N GLY A 305 5.66 -5.22 3.50
CA GLY A 305 4.69 -5.26 2.40
C GLY A 305 4.48 -6.66 1.81
N ASN A 306 3.21 -7.04 1.60
CA ASN A 306 2.84 -8.22 0.82
C ASN A 306 2.59 -7.82 -0.64
N GLY A 307 3.65 -7.53 -1.40
CA GLY A 307 3.55 -7.15 -2.81
C GLY A 307 4.76 -7.54 -3.65
N ASN A 308 4.56 -7.71 -4.96
CA ASN A 308 5.64 -7.89 -5.95
C ASN A 308 6.28 -6.55 -6.37
N LEU A 309 6.32 -5.56 -5.47
CA LEU A 309 6.72 -4.18 -5.77
C LEU A 309 8.22 -3.94 -5.65
N GLY A 310 9.00 -5.00 -5.41
CA GLY A 310 10.46 -4.96 -5.35
C GLY A 310 10.97 -5.21 -3.94
N SER A 311 12.16 -4.67 -3.66
CA SER A 311 12.82 -4.70 -2.36
C SER A 311 13.39 -3.31 -2.14
N PRO A 312 12.53 -2.36 -1.75
CA PRO A 312 12.94 -0.98 -1.56
C PRO A 312 13.94 -0.87 -0.40
N PHE A 313 14.63 0.27 -0.30
CA PHE A 313 15.51 0.56 0.83
C PHE A 313 14.76 1.46 1.81
N ASN A 314 14.72 1.10 3.09
CA ASN A 314 14.09 1.89 4.14
C ASN A 314 15.11 2.37 5.19
N ASP A 315 14.91 3.59 5.68
CA ASP A 315 15.67 4.20 6.77
C ASP A 315 14.72 4.37 7.98
N LEU A 316 14.78 3.43 8.91
CA LEU A 316 13.83 3.27 10.03
C LEU A 316 14.52 3.55 11.36
N HIS A 317 14.00 4.51 12.14
CA HIS A 317 14.49 4.77 13.48
C HIS A 317 13.34 4.89 14.50
N GLY A 318 13.42 4.15 15.60
CA GLY A 318 12.48 4.27 16.73
C GLY A 318 12.73 5.53 17.56
N ASN A 319 14.01 5.85 17.78
CA ASN A 319 14.50 7.00 18.53
C ASN A 319 14.47 6.86 20.06
N TRP A 320 13.39 7.20 20.75
CA TRP A 320 13.32 7.14 22.22
C TRP A 320 12.09 6.34 22.65
N GLY A 321 12.30 5.28 23.42
CA GLY A 321 11.23 4.41 23.87
C GLY A 321 11.62 2.96 23.64
N GLN A 322 10.79 2.03 24.07
CA GLN A 322 10.95 0.62 23.74
C GLN A 322 10.25 0.35 22.42
N ASP A 323 11.00 0.44 21.34
CA ASP A 323 10.45 0.44 19.99
C ASP A 323 10.39 -0.97 19.41
N THR A 324 9.41 -1.17 18.51
CA THR A 324 9.27 -2.37 17.70
C THR A 324 9.37 -2.00 16.23
N ILE A 325 10.38 -2.51 15.53
CA ILE A 325 10.63 -2.16 14.12
C ILE A 325 10.78 -3.41 13.25
N ILE A 326 10.01 -3.46 12.17
CA ILE A 326 10.03 -4.54 11.17
C ILE A 326 10.43 -3.96 9.80
N GLY A 327 11.68 -4.25 9.37
CA GLY A 327 12.27 -3.76 8.11
C GLY A 327 11.75 -4.43 6.84
N GLY A 328 11.24 -5.67 6.93
CA GLY A 328 10.51 -6.30 5.83
C GLY A 328 11.41 -6.76 4.69
N ARG A 329 11.33 -6.12 3.52
CA ARG A 329 12.12 -6.51 2.33
C ARG A 329 12.95 -5.33 1.88
N GLY A 330 14.26 -5.53 1.71
CA GLY A 330 15.13 -4.41 1.38
C GLY A 330 16.52 -4.65 1.93
N GLY A 331 17.46 -3.76 1.60
CA GLY A 331 18.72 -3.71 2.33
C GLY A 331 18.66 -2.59 3.35
N ASP A 332 17.81 -2.74 4.35
CA ASP A 332 17.26 -1.68 5.18
C ASP A 332 18.23 -1.21 6.28
N TRP A 333 18.00 0.00 6.77
CA TRP A 333 18.61 0.50 8.01
C TRP A 333 17.55 0.49 9.11
N VAL A 334 17.78 -0.34 10.12
CA VAL A 334 16.87 -0.53 11.25
C VAL A 334 17.59 -0.11 12.52
N VAL A 335 17.10 0.96 13.17
CA VAL A 335 17.77 1.57 14.32
C VAL A 335 16.78 1.74 15.47
N GLY A 336 17.03 1.07 16.60
CA GLY A 336 16.20 1.19 17.81
C GLY A 336 16.34 2.58 18.42
N GLY A 337 17.41 2.81 19.18
CA GLY A 337 17.72 4.12 19.72
C GLY A 337 17.98 4.08 21.22
N GLN A 338 17.05 4.62 22.01
CA GLN A 338 17.11 4.56 23.47
C GLN A 338 15.93 3.76 24.00
N GLY A 339 16.20 2.65 24.66
CA GLY A 339 15.17 1.79 25.24
C GLY A 339 15.53 0.34 24.98
N ASP A 340 14.75 -0.58 25.53
CA ASP A 340 14.94 -2.01 25.25
C ASP A 340 14.15 -2.34 23.98
N ASP A 341 14.82 -2.31 22.82
CA ASP A 341 14.17 -2.35 21.50
C ASP A 341 14.04 -3.76 20.92
N MET A 342 13.11 -3.94 20.00
CA MET A 342 12.88 -5.19 19.27
C MET A 342 12.90 -4.95 17.76
N LEU A 343 13.93 -5.47 17.09
CA LEU A 343 14.29 -5.06 15.72
C LEU A 343 14.42 -6.27 14.79
N TRP A 344 13.77 -6.21 13.63
CA TRP A 344 13.93 -7.18 12.53
C TRP A 344 14.43 -6.49 11.26
N GLY A 345 15.57 -6.95 10.73
CA GLY A 345 16.09 -6.53 9.41
C GLY A 345 15.16 -6.98 8.29
N GLY A 346 14.92 -8.29 8.21
CA GLY A 346 13.95 -8.87 7.28
C GLY A 346 14.62 -9.69 6.18
N SER A 347 14.65 -9.19 4.95
CA SER A 347 15.22 -9.97 3.84
C SER A 347 16.11 -9.13 2.95
N GLN A 348 17.25 -9.69 2.57
CA GLN A 348 18.45 -9.06 1.99
C GLN A 348 19.37 -8.49 3.05
N GLY A 349 20.44 -7.79 2.64
CA GLY A 349 21.50 -7.39 3.56
C GLY A 349 21.13 -6.11 4.30
N ASP A 350 20.79 -6.26 5.56
CA ASP A 350 20.30 -5.21 6.45
C ASP A 350 21.38 -4.67 7.39
N ALA A 351 21.17 -3.46 7.91
CA ALA A 351 21.99 -2.89 8.97
C ALA A 351 21.11 -2.61 10.19
N VAL A 352 21.24 -3.45 11.22
CA VAL A 352 20.42 -3.45 12.42
C VAL A 352 21.24 -2.96 13.63
N TYR A 353 20.78 -1.89 14.28
CA TYR A 353 21.47 -1.26 15.41
C TYR A 353 20.51 -1.03 16.59
N GLY A 354 20.72 -1.74 17.71
CA GLY A 354 19.96 -1.52 18.95
C GLY A 354 20.24 -0.16 19.59
N ASN A 355 21.53 0.17 19.73
CA ASN A 355 22.09 1.36 20.38
C ASN A 355 22.10 1.34 21.91
N LEU A 356 21.14 1.94 22.61
CA LEU A 356 21.18 2.07 24.08
C LEU A 356 20.00 1.32 24.70
N GLY A 357 20.28 0.30 25.50
CA GLY A 357 19.26 -0.51 26.17
C GLY A 357 19.59 -1.99 25.98
N ASN A 358 18.73 -2.87 26.49
CA ASN A 358 18.91 -4.31 26.30
C ASN A 358 18.07 -4.74 25.09
N ASP A 359 18.69 -4.73 23.94
CA ASP A 359 18.00 -4.84 22.66
C ASP A 359 17.89 -6.29 22.20
N THR A 360 16.84 -6.58 21.43
CA THR A 360 16.71 -7.84 20.70
C THR A 360 16.74 -7.56 19.21
N CYS A 361 17.79 -8.01 18.54
CA CYS A 361 18.06 -7.70 17.13
C CYS A 361 18.14 -8.97 16.28
N TYR A 362 17.36 -8.99 15.20
CA TYR A 362 17.31 -10.07 14.21
C TYR A 362 17.81 -9.56 12.86
N GLY A 363 18.82 -10.22 12.28
CA GLY A 363 19.27 -10.01 10.89
C GLY A 363 18.27 -10.57 9.88
N ASP A 364 17.82 -11.82 10.13
CA ASP A 364 16.90 -12.60 9.29
C ASP A 364 17.56 -13.17 8.00
N ASP A 365 16.97 -13.00 6.81
CA ASP A 365 17.49 -13.61 5.57
C ASP A 365 18.44 -12.64 4.87
N GLY A 366 19.77 -12.80 4.90
CA GLY A 366 20.59 -11.69 4.43
C GLY A 366 22.08 -11.90 4.36
N ILE A 367 22.79 -10.78 4.41
CA ILE A 367 24.21 -10.66 4.78
C ILE A 367 24.19 -9.40 5.62
N ASP A 368 24.01 -9.57 6.91
CA ASP A 368 23.53 -8.52 7.77
C ASP A 368 24.63 -7.92 8.63
N TRP A 369 24.41 -6.70 9.07
CA TRP A 369 25.24 -6.00 10.03
C TRP A 369 24.42 -5.77 11.28
N VAL A 370 24.54 -6.69 12.24
CA VAL A 370 23.76 -6.65 13.48
C VAL A 370 24.64 -6.19 14.64
N ARG A 371 24.25 -5.08 15.27
CA ARG A 371 24.95 -4.50 16.42
C ARG A 371 23.99 -4.23 17.57
N GLY A 372 24.32 -4.76 18.75
CA GLY A 372 23.55 -4.56 19.98
C GLY A 372 23.71 -3.11 20.46
N GLY A 373 24.92 -2.76 20.89
CA GLY A 373 25.26 -1.38 21.24
C GLY A 373 25.73 -1.28 22.68
N GLN A 374 24.94 -0.69 23.57
CA GLN A 374 25.21 -0.60 24.99
C GLN A 374 24.05 -1.22 25.76
N GLY A 375 24.32 -2.31 26.46
CA GLY A 375 23.35 -3.03 27.25
C GLY A 375 23.64 -4.52 27.19
N ASN A 376 22.72 -5.36 27.65
CA ASN A 376 22.88 -6.81 27.51
C ASN A 376 21.94 -7.27 26.41
N ASP A 377 22.47 -7.39 25.21
CA ASP A 377 21.69 -7.53 23.99
C ASP A 377 21.54 -9.01 23.59
N SER A 378 20.49 -9.31 22.83
CA SER A 378 20.24 -10.60 22.22
C SER A 378 20.24 -10.45 20.70
N LEU A 379 21.24 -11.02 20.03
CA LEU A 379 21.43 -10.89 18.58
C LEU A 379 21.29 -12.25 17.89
N GLU A 380 20.56 -12.30 16.78
CA GLU A 380 20.41 -13.49 15.94
C GLU A 380 20.54 -13.14 14.45
N GLY A 381 21.57 -13.67 13.77
CA GLY A 381 21.83 -13.41 12.34
C GLY A 381 20.91 -14.17 11.39
N TRP A 382 20.52 -15.40 11.76
CA TRP A 382 19.67 -16.32 10.97
C TRP A 382 20.34 -16.90 9.71
N TYR A 383 20.09 -16.36 8.52
CA TYR A 383 20.58 -16.96 7.27
C TYR A 383 21.50 -15.98 6.56
N GLY A 384 22.74 -16.37 6.30
CA GLY A 384 23.67 -15.50 5.58
C GLY A 384 25.05 -15.48 6.19
N ASP A 385 25.94 -14.71 5.59
CA ASP A 385 27.30 -14.52 6.11
C ASP A 385 27.34 -13.21 6.91
N ASP A 386 27.01 -13.25 8.20
CA ASP A 386 26.66 -12.03 8.94
C ASP A 386 27.82 -11.40 9.69
N TYR A 387 27.75 -10.08 9.91
CA TYR A 387 28.60 -9.35 10.85
C TYR A 387 27.84 -9.12 12.14
N MET A 388 28.37 -9.65 13.25
CA MET A 388 27.71 -9.62 14.56
C MET A 388 28.60 -8.93 15.59
N ALA A 389 28.08 -7.93 16.29
CA ALA A 389 28.77 -7.30 17.42
C ALA A 389 27.79 -6.93 18.55
N GLY A 390 27.89 -7.58 19.71
CA GLY A 390 27.15 -7.13 20.90
C GLY A 390 27.56 -5.72 21.36
N ASP A 391 28.80 -5.33 21.04
CA ASP A 391 29.43 -4.08 21.46
C ASP A 391 29.69 -4.01 22.97
N ARG A 392 29.00 -3.18 23.76
CA ARG A 392 29.26 -3.03 25.20
C ARG A 392 28.15 -3.65 26.03
N GLY A 393 28.52 -4.66 26.79
CA GLY A 393 27.76 -5.21 27.91
C GLY A 393 27.92 -6.71 27.95
N ASN A 394 26.88 -7.46 28.29
CA ASN A 394 26.99 -8.92 28.32
C ASN A 394 25.99 -9.54 27.36
N ASP A 395 26.44 -9.76 26.14
CA ASP A 395 25.55 -10.05 25.04
C ASP A 395 25.42 -11.54 24.77
N THR A 396 24.27 -11.93 24.22
CA THR A 396 24.02 -13.28 23.71
C THR A 396 23.87 -13.20 22.21
N ILE A 397 24.69 -13.97 21.49
CA ILE A 397 24.80 -13.86 20.03
C ILE A 397 24.65 -15.25 19.42
N SER A 398 23.80 -15.36 18.39
CA SER A 398 23.75 -16.50 17.48
C SER A 398 24.03 -15.99 16.06
N GLY A 399 25.00 -16.58 15.37
CA GLY A 399 25.27 -16.23 13.97
C GLY A 399 24.21 -16.81 13.03
N GLY A 400 23.76 -18.03 13.30
CA GLY A 400 22.84 -18.75 12.43
C GLY A 400 23.58 -19.61 11.42
N LEU A 401 23.11 -19.61 10.17
CA LEU A 401 23.65 -20.41 9.08
C LEU A 401 24.45 -19.54 8.11
N GLY A 402 25.74 -19.80 8.01
CA GLY A 402 26.61 -19.19 7.02
C GLY A 402 27.99 -18.96 7.61
N ALA A 403 28.80 -18.12 6.98
CA ALA A 403 30.16 -17.83 7.43
C ALA A 403 30.20 -16.52 8.21
N ASP A 404 29.92 -16.59 9.51
CA ASP A 404 29.69 -15.40 10.32
C ASP A 404 30.97 -14.76 10.88
N LEU A 405 30.90 -13.46 11.15
CA LEU A 405 31.99 -12.68 11.72
C LEU A 405 31.56 -12.03 13.04
N PHE A 406 32.03 -12.60 14.15
CA PHE A 406 31.81 -12.06 15.48
C PHE A 406 32.90 -11.04 15.84
N HIS A 407 32.55 -9.77 15.99
CA HIS A 407 33.48 -8.70 16.36
C HIS A 407 33.47 -8.43 17.86
N THR A 408 34.67 -8.21 18.42
CA THR A 408 34.83 -7.88 19.85
C THR A 408 36.07 -7.00 20.08
N PHE A 409 36.15 -6.38 21.26
CA PHE A 409 37.24 -5.47 21.66
C PHE A 409 37.38 -5.39 23.19
N SER A 410 38.45 -4.78 23.71
CA SER A 410 38.58 -4.53 25.15
C SER A 410 37.62 -3.42 25.61
N GLY A 411 36.82 -3.72 26.63
CA GLY A 411 35.69 -2.94 27.09
C GLY A 411 34.35 -3.39 26.52
N ALA A 412 34.31 -4.51 25.78
CA ALA A 412 33.07 -5.09 25.28
C ALA A 412 32.25 -5.77 26.38
N GLY A 413 32.89 -6.32 27.43
CA GLY A 413 32.20 -7.11 28.45
C GLY A 413 32.16 -8.61 28.15
N LEU A 414 31.13 -9.33 28.62
CA LEU A 414 31.04 -10.79 28.54
C LEU A 414 30.04 -11.22 27.46
N ASP A 415 30.56 -11.58 26.29
CA ASP A 415 29.73 -12.05 25.17
C ASP A 415 29.66 -13.57 25.14
N ARG A 416 28.50 -14.10 24.75
CA ARG A 416 28.26 -15.53 24.59
C ARG A 416 27.79 -15.81 23.16
N VAL A 417 28.66 -16.44 22.37
CA VAL A 417 28.32 -16.95 21.03
C VAL A 417 27.81 -18.38 21.18
N LEU A 418 26.56 -18.61 20.80
CA LEU A 418 25.83 -19.85 21.14
C LEU A 418 26.04 -20.99 20.14
N ASP A 419 26.36 -20.69 18.89
CA ASP A 419 26.31 -21.62 17.76
C ASP A 419 27.57 -21.64 16.89
N PHE A 420 28.64 -20.95 17.29
CA PHE A 420 29.89 -20.82 16.53
C PHE A 420 30.34 -22.13 15.85
N ASN A 421 30.44 -22.10 14.53
CA ASN A 421 30.77 -23.24 13.68
C ASN A 421 31.84 -22.92 12.63
N ALA A 422 33.10 -23.21 12.98
CA ALA A 422 34.23 -23.06 12.07
C ALA A 422 34.16 -23.91 10.78
N ALA A 423 33.24 -24.89 10.69
CA ALA A 423 33.04 -25.66 9.45
C ALA A 423 32.17 -24.91 8.43
N GLU A 424 31.30 -23.99 8.89
CA GLU A 424 30.48 -23.13 8.04
C GLU A 424 31.29 -21.90 7.58
N GLY A 425 32.20 -21.42 8.41
CA GLY A 425 33.16 -20.37 8.04
C GLY A 425 33.37 -19.32 9.12
N ASP A 426 32.73 -19.51 10.27
CA ASP A 426 32.71 -18.55 11.37
C ASP A 426 34.09 -18.16 11.87
N ARG A 427 34.20 -16.87 12.17
CA ARG A 427 35.42 -16.28 12.68
C ARG A 427 35.15 -15.24 13.76
N VAL A 428 36.11 -15.09 14.66
CA VAL A 428 36.16 -14.02 15.64
C VAL A 428 37.17 -12.97 15.19
N ASN A 429 36.72 -11.72 15.05
CA ASN A 429 37.57 -10.56 14.81
C ASN A 429 37.74 -9.76 16.10
N VAL A 430 38.95 -9.79 16.65
CA VAL A 430 39.32 -9.01 17.83
C VAL A 430 39.99 -7.72 17.37
N LEU A 431 39.46 -6.55 17.76
CA LEU A 431 39.99 -5.24 17.35
C LEU A 431 41.53 -5.15 17.44
N ALA A 432 42.16 -4.72 16.34
CA ALA A 432 43.61 -4.59 16.22
C ALA A 432 44.25 -3.86 17.41
N GLY A 433 45.24 -4.51 18.04
CA GLY A 433 45.95 -3.99 19.21
C GLY A 433 45.40 -4.48 20.55
N THR A 434 44.25 -5.15 20.57
CA THR A 434 43.71 -5.81 21.76
C THR A 434 44.54 -7.05 22.09
N SER A 435 44.96 -7.18 23.34
CA SER A 435 45.65 -8.37 23.83
C SER A 435 44.64 -9.38 24.34
N TYR A 436 44.76 -10.64 23.93
CA TYR A 436 43.90 -11.72 24.41
C TYR A 436 44.70 -12.99 24.70
N THR A 437 44.11 -13.85 25.53
CA THR A 437 44.57 -15.22 25.76
C THR A 437 43.44 -16.20 25.43
N LEU A 438 43.80 -17.42 25.06
CA LEU A 438 42.85 -18.47 24.73
C LEU A 438 42.93 -19.56 25.79
N ARG A 439 41.77 -20.01 26.28
CA ARG A 439 41.68 -21.11 27.25
C ARG A 439 40.39 -21.90 27.06
N GLN A 440 40.41 -23.15 27.50
CA GLN A 440 39.23 -24.02 27.52
C GLN A 440 38.64 -24.03 28.94
N GLU A 441 37.33 -23.88 29.07
CA GLU A 441 36.57 -24.09 30.31
C GLU A 441 35.43 -25.07 30.08
N GLY A 442 35.56 -26.29 30.60
CA GLY A 442 34.54 -27.31 30.39
C GLY A 442 34.35 -27.58 28.89
N ALA A 443 33.13 -27.34 28.39
CA ALA A 443 32.79 -27.50 26.98
C ALA A 443 33.13 -26.28 26.12
N ASP A 444 33.46 -25.14 26.73
CA ASP A 444 33.46 -23.82 26.08
C ASP A 444 34.89 -23.32 25.83
N THR A 445 35.09 -22.64 24.69
CA THR A 445 36.32 -21.92 24.38
C THR A 445 36.19 -20.47 24.80
N ILE A 446 37.20 -19.94 25.50
CA ILE A 446 37.20 -18.57 26.02
C ILE A 446 38.30 -17.75 25.34
N VAL A 447 37.90 -16.64 24.74
CA VAL A 447 38.79 -15.54 24.32
C VAL A 447 38.79 -14.51 25.44
N ASP A 448 39.85 -14.51 26.25
CA ASP A 448 39.96 -13.67 27.45
C ASP A 448 40.81 -12.44 27.16
N MET A 449 40.19 -11.26 27.16
CA MET A 449 40.84 -9.96 26.90
C MET A 449 41.28 -9.26 28.20
N GLY A 450 41.08 -9.90 29.35
CA GLY A 450 41.42 -9.38 30.67
C GLY A 450 40.30 -8.56 31.31
N GLY A 451 40.37 -8.42 32.64
CA GLY A 451 39.32 -7.77 33.41
C GLY A 451 38.01 -8.54 33.33
N ASP A 452 36.94 -7.84 32.92
CA ASP A 452 35.63 -8.44 32.71
C ASP A 452 35.36 -8.85 31.25
N ASP A 453 36.27 -8.50 30.34
CA ASP A 453 36.10 -8.64 28.89
C ASP A 453 36.45 -10.04 28.40
N ARG A 454 35.47 -10.77 27.85
CA ARG A 454 35.71 -12.08 27.24
C ARG A 454 34.58 -12.49 26.29
N VAL A 455 34.94 -13.23 25.25
CA VAL A 455 33.99 -13.94 24.40
C VAL A 455 34.00 -15.42 24.75
N VAL A 456 32.82 -15.99 25.00
CA VAL A 456 32.60 -17.42 25.24
C VAL A 456 32.00 -18.05 24.00
N LEU A 457 32.74 -18.94 23.36
CA LEU A 457 32.20 -19.83 22.32
C LEU A 457 31.62 -21.06 23.00
N VAL A 458 30.30 -21.08 23.14
CA VAL A 458 29.57 -22.08 23.93
C VAL A 458 29.62 -23.43 23.22
N GLY A 459 30.02 -24.49 23.94
CA GLY A 459 30.09 -25.85 23.40
C GLY A 459 31.23 -26.10 22.41
N VAL A 460 32.10 -25.12 22.16
CA VAL A 460 33.19 -25.23 21.18
C VAL A 460 34.49 -25.70 21.85
N GLN A 461 35.11 -26.74 21.29
CA GLN A 461 36.40 -27.23 21.74
C GLN A 461 37.56 -26.46 21.09
N LEU A 462 38.43 -25.85 21.89
CA LEU A 462 39.55 -25.04 21.41
C LEU A 462 40.50 -25.87 20.51
N SER A 463 40.63 -27.17 20.77
CA SER A 463 41.46 -28.06 19.96
C SER A 463 40.89 -28.39 18.58
N SER A 464 39.59 -28.15 18.33
CA SER A 464 38.98 -28.38 17.01
C SER A 464 39.00 -27.16 16.10
N LEU A 465 39.41 -25.99 16.61
CA LEU A 465 39.39 -24.75 15.85
C LEU A 465 40.54 -24.67 14.83
N PRO A 466 40.26 -24.41 13.54
CA PRO A 466 41.28 -24.35 12.49
C PRO A 466 42.08 -23.05 12.56
N PRO A 467 43.33 -22.99 12.06
CA PRO A 467 44.08 -21.73 11.98
C PRO A 467 43.29 -20.63 11.26
N GLY A 468 43.28 -19.42 11.82
CA GLY A 468 42.57 -18.27 11.25
C GLY A 468 41.11 -18.12 11.69
N TRP A 469 40.60 -19.02 12.54
CA TRP A 469 39.28 -18.87 13.20
C TRP A 469 39.18 -17.58 14.03
N ILE A 470 40.31 -17.08 14.52
CA ILE A 470 40.43 -15.80 15.23
C ILE A 470 41.55 -14.98 14.62
N PHE A 471 41.31 -13.68 14.45
CA PHE A 471 42.28 -12.74 13.91
C PHE A 471 42.06 -11.33 14.48
N SER A 472 42.95 -10.40 14.12
CA SER A 472 42.94 -9.00 14.55
C SER A 472 43.31 -8.04 13.44
#